data_AF-A0A5M8PDX8-F1
#
_entry.id   AF-A0A5M8PDX8-F1
#
_cell.length_a   1.000
_cell.length_b   1.000
_cell.length_c   1.000
_cell.angle_alpha   90.00
_cell.angle_beta   90.00
_cell.angle_gamma   90.00
#
_symmetry.space_group_name_H-M   'P 1'
#
loop_
_entity.id
_entity.type
_entity.pdbx_description
1 polymer ?
#
loop_
_entity_poly.entity_id
_entity_poly.type
_entity_poly.pdbx_seq_one_letter_code
_entity_poly.pdbx_strand_id
1 'polypeptide(L)'
;MGLCFSFIGLRAVLTYEKWAWIPFGIIFLVMYGEVGHYADIKSPAQVTGATESGLVLTLLGVVYGSSASWSSICSDYYVQYPVGTSKTKVFLLTTFGITIPTCIGMLMGCCVGSTMGINTEWADTYDSDGVGQLIQTILYPRGFAKFLLVILVLSGIGMNCIAIYSAALSIQQFARPLKAVPRFFWTLVVFIGILLIGIAGRNHLLVVLENFLALLGYWNTAFFAILFLEHYLFRGGSLANYDLEAWNTPSKMPIGIAGLTAFVLGIVGCILGMVQTWYVGVIAKNIGDDGGDIGNQLALVFTVAAYIPLRSLERRYIGR
;
A
#
# COMPACT_ATOMS: atom_id res chain seq x y z
N MET A 1 10.48 16.97 -11.43
CA MET A 1 9.61 17.73 -10.50
C MET A 1 9.63 17.15 -9.09
N GLY A 2 9.22 15.90 -8.86
CA GLY A 2 9.16 15.33 -7.50
C GLY A 2 10.49 15.33 -6.73
N LEU A 3 11.60 15.08 -7.42
CA LEU A 3 12.94 15.21 -6.84
C LEU A 3 13.21 16.62 -6.28
N CYS A 4 12.85 17.68 -7.01
CA CYS A 4 13.04 19.06 -6.56
C CYS A 4 12.20 19.37 -5.31
N PHE A 5 10.97 18.87 -5.24
CA PHE A 5 10.09 19.05 -4.07
C PHE A 5 10.58 18.28 -2.84
N SER A 6 11.23 17.13 -3.02
CA SER A 6 11.84 16.39 -1.92
C SER A 6 12.93 17.18 -1.16
N PHE A 7 13.55 18.18 -1.81
CA PHE A 7 14.58 19.04 -1.22
C PHE A 7 14.03 20.23 -0.43
N ILE A 8 12.77 20.63 -0.64
CA ILE A 8 12.15 21.78 0.04
C ILE A 8 11.74 21.42 1.48
N GLY A 9 11.74 20.13 1.82
CA GLY A 9 11.51 19.61 3.17
C GLY A 9 10.04 19.32 3.47
N LEU A 10 9.80 18.49 4.49
CA LEU A 10 8.48 17.89 4.77
C LEU A 10 7.37 18.93 5.03
N ARG A 11 7.70 20.10 5.61
CA ARG A 11 6.72 21.15 5.91
C ARG A 11 6.11 21.76 4.65
N ALA A 12 6.91 21.97 3.60
CA ALA A 12 6.42 22.49 2.33
C ALA A 12 5.56 21.46 1.61
N VAL A 13 5.97 20.19 1.63
CA VAL A 13 5.19 19.07 1.09
C VAL A 13 3.84 18.97 1.80
N LEU A 14 3.80 18.95 3.13
CA LEU A 14 2.55 18.91 3.89
C LEU A 14 1.64 20.11 3.62
N THR A 15 2.22 21.30 3.42
CA THR A 15 1.44 22.51 3.08
C THR A 15 0.83 22.41 1.69
N TYR A 16 1.56 21.85 0.72
CA TYR A 16 1.05 21.57 -0.62
C TYR A 16 -0.06 20.50 -0.58
N GLU A 17 0.20 19.35 0.06
CA GLU A 17 -0.74 18.23 0.17
C GLU A 17 -2.08 18.63 0.82
N LYS A 18 -2.03 19.57 1.78
CA LYS A 18 -3.25 20.13 2.41
C LYS A 18 -4.25 20.71 1.41
N TRP A 19 -3.78 21.21 0.26
CA TRP A 19 -4.62 21.81 -0.77
C TRP A 19 -4.69 20.98 -2.05
N ALA A 20 -3.69 20.14 -2.31
CA ALA A 20 -3.58 19.35 -3.53
C ALA A 20 -4.74 18.36 -3.71
N TRP A 21 -5.35 17.88 -2.62
CA TRP A 21 -6.48 16.94 -2.70
C TRP A 21 -7.74 17.55 -3.34
N ILE A 22 -7.94 18.87 -3.24
CA ILE A 22 -9.15 19.56 -3.72
C ILE A 22 -9.33 19.40 -5.24
N PRO A 23 -8.36 19.78 -6.10
CA PRO A 23 -8.51 19.61 -7.54
C PRO A 23 -8.68 18.15 -7.95
N PHE A 24 -8.02 17.21 -7.27
CA PHE A 24 -8.19 15.78 -7.56
C PHE A 24 -9.60 15.29 -7.18
N GLY A 25 -10.12 15.72 -6.03
CA GLY A 25 -11.49 15.43 -5.62
C GLY A 25 -12.52 15.95 -6.63
N ILE A 26 -12.32 17.16 -7.16
CA ILE A 26 -13.19 17.73 -8.20
C ILE A 26 -13.14 16.87 -9.48
N ILE A 27 -11.96 16.39 -9.89
CA ILE A 27 -11.82 15.51 -11.06
C ILE A 27 -12.63 14.22 -10.88
N PHE A 28 -12.52 13.58 -9.71
CA PHE A 28 -13.31 12.38 -9.42
C PHE A 28 -14.82 12.66 -9.45
N LEU A 29 -15.28 13.80 -8.93
CA LEU A 29 -16.69 14.19 -9.01
C LEU A 29 -17.17 14.40 -10.45
N VAL A 30 -16.35 15.03 -11.30
CA VAL A 30 -16.66 15.17 -12.74
C VAL A 30 -16.76 13.80 -13.40
N MET A 31 -15.81 12.91 -13.14
CA MET A 31 -15.86 11.53 -13.66
C MET A 31 -17.13 10.79 -13.19
N TYR A 32 -17.58 11.01 -11.96
CA TYR A 32 -18.83 10.40 -11.46
C TYR A 32 -20.04 10.92 -12.21
N GLY A 33 -20.06 12.22 -12.53
CA GLY A 33 -21.13 12.82 -13.34
C GLY A 33 -21.20 12.26 -14.76
N GLU A 34 -20.06 12.02 -15.39
CA GLU A 34 -20.00 11.48 -16.77
C GLU A 34 -20.33 9.97 -16.83
N VAL A 35 -19.80 9.18 -15.89
CA VAL A 35 -19.96 7.71 -15.90
C VAL A 35 -21.29 7.28 -15.27
N GLY A 36 -21.80 8.04 -14.29
CA GLY A 36 -22.89 7.61 -13.41
C GLY A 36 -24.18 7.25 -14.14
N HIS A 37 -24.47 7.86 -15.29
CA HIS A 37 -25.66 7.56 -16.09
C HIS A 37 -25.56 6.26 -16.90
N TYR A 38 -24.34 5.76 -17.11
CA TYR A 38 -24.07 4.51 -17.82
C TYR A 38 -23.86 3.33 -16.87
N ALA A 39 -23.51 3.60 -15.61
CA ALA A 39 -23.24 2.57 -14.61
C ALA A 39 -24.48 1.72 -14.32
N ASP A 40 -24.31 0.40 -14.31
CA ASP A 40 -25.37 -0.54 -13.99
C ASP A 40 -25.09 -1.26 -12.67
N ILE A 41 -26.06 -1.18 -11.76
CA ILE A 41 -26.00 -1.80 -10.42
C ILE A 41 -26.74 -3.15 -10.41
N LYS A 42 -27.49 -3.46 -11.48
CA LYS A 42 -28.34 -4.67 -11.57
C LYS A 42 -27.70 -5.81 -12.36
N SER A 43 -26.57 -5.56 -13.01
CA SER A 43 -25.83 -6.59 -13.73
C SER A 43 -25.47 -7.74 -12.78
N PRO A 44 -25.92 -8.98 -13.05
CA PRO A 44 -25.64 -10.12 -12.20
C PRO A 44 -24.14 -10.47 -12.23
N ALA A 45 -23.66 -11.11 -11.16
CA ALA A 45 -22.31 -11.65 -11.13
C ALA A 45 -22.12 -12.65 -12.28
N GLN A 46 -20.99 -12.56 -12.98
CA GLN A 46 -20.64 -13.45 -14.10
C GLN A 46 -20.22 -14.85 -13.63
N VAL A 47 -19.85 -14.97 -12.35
CA VAL A 47 -19.42 -16.23 -11.72
C VAL A 47 -20.21 -16.45 -10.43
N THR A 48 -20.30 -17.71 -9.99
CA THR A 48 -21.03 -18.08 -8.77
C THR A 48 -20.22 -19.05 -7.90
N GLY A 49 -20.60 -19.17 -6.63
CA GLY A 49 -20.08 -20.20 -5.73
C GLY A 49 -18.64 -19.95 -5.27
N ALA A 50 -17.78 -20.96 -5.37
CA ALA A 50 -16.41 -20.88 -4.87
C ALA A 50 -15.54 -19.89 -5.66
N THR A 51 -15.76 -19.79 -6.98
CA THR A 51 -15.04 -18.86 -7.87
C THR A 51 -15.39 -17.41 -7.55
N GLU A 52 -16.67 -17.11 -7.31
CA GLU A 52 -17.10 -15.77 -6.84
C GLU A 52 -16.44 -15.40 -5.50
N SER A 53 -16.43 -16.34 -4.55
CA SER A 53 -15.76 -16.15 -3.25
C SER A 53 -14.26 -15.90 -3.41
N GLY A 54 -13.61 -16.61 -4.33
CA GLY A 54 -12.20 -16.42 -4.66
C GLY A 54 -11.90 -15.02 -5.19
N LEU A 55 -12.70 -14.54 -6.15
CA LEU A 55 -12.55 -13.18 -6.69
C LEU A 55 -12.79 -12.10 -5.63
N VAL A 56 -13.76 -12.28 -4.74
CA VAL A 56 -14.01 -11.35 -3.62
C VAL A 56 -12.81 -11.30 -2.68
N LEU A 57 -12.23 -12.45 -2.33
CA LEU A 57 -11.03 -12.54 -1.49
C LEU A 57 -9.83 -11.85 -2.17
N THR A 58 -9.66 -12.05 -3.47
CA THR A 58 -8.62 -11.39 -4.27
C THR A 58 -8.81 -9.87 -4.28
N LEU A 59 -10.02 -9.37 -4.52
CA LEU A 59 -10.32 -7.94 -4.46
C LEU A 59 -10.00 -7.36 -3.08
N LEU A 60 -10.44 -8.03 -2.01
CA LEU A 60 -10.12 -7.63 -0.63
C LEU A 60 -8.60 -7.61 -0.38
N GLY A 61 -7.88 -8.60 -0.91
CA GLY A 61 -6.42 -8.68 -0.78
C GLY A 61 -5.69 -7.51 -1.43
N VAL A 62 -6.09 -7.13 -2.65
CA VAL A 62 -5.51 -5.98 -3.38
C VAL A 62 -5.81 -4.66 -2.67
N VAL A 63 -7.07 -4.45 -2.26
CA VAL A 63 -7.49 -3.23 -1.56
C VAL A 63 -6.80 -3.10 -0.20
N TYR A 64 -6.73 -4.20 0.54
CA TYR A 64 -5.99 -4.28 1.79
C TYR A 64 -4.51 -3.96 1.55
N GLY A 65 -3.86 -4.56 0.56
CA GLY A 65 -2.44 -4.35 0.30
C GLY A 65 -2.07 -2.91 -0.01
N SER A 66 -2.91 -2.23 -0.79
CA SER A 66 -2.79 -0.78 -1.03
C SER A 66 -2.81 0.04 0.27
N SER A 67 -3.81 -0.20 1.12
CA SER A 67 -3.97 0.54 2.38
C SER A 67 -2.94 0.17 3.45
N ALA A 68 -2.58 -1.11 3.52
CA ALA A 68 -1.66 -1.65 4.51
C ALA A 68 -0.24 -1.08 4.30
N SER A 69 0.19 -0.89 3.05
CA SER A 69 1.53 -0.37 2.71
C SER A 69 1.94 0.88 3.50
N TRP A 70 0.98 1.75 3.82
CA TRP A 70 1.19 2.98 4.61
C TRP A 70 1.69 2.75 6.03
N SER A 71 1.40 1.60 6.66
CA SER A 71 1.85 1.35 8.04
C SER A 71 3.36 1.22 8.18
N SER A 72 4.07 0.91 7.09
CA SER A 72 5.54 0.81 7.07
C SER A 72 6.25 2.17 7.13
N ILE A 73 5.56 3.25 6.72
CA ILE A 73 6.14 4.60 6.59
C ILE A 73 5.45 5.63 7.50
N CYS A 74 4.31 5.30 8.10
CA CYS A 74 3.52 6.26 8.89
C CYS A 74 4.31 6.90 10.05
N SER A 75 5.26 6.16 10.64
CA SER A 75 6.12 6.66 11.71
C SER A 75 6.96 7.88 11.30
N ASP A 76 7.38 7.94 10.03
CA ASP A 76 8.22 9.03 9.53
C ASP A 76 7.52 10.39 9.60
N TYR A 77 6.19 10.38 9.49
CA TYR A 77 5.35 11.57 9.52
C TYR A 77 4.88 11.89 10.94
N TYR A 78 4.66 10.86 11.77
CA TYR A 78 4.17 11.05 13.13
C TYR A 78 5.18 11.69 14.07
N VAL A 79 6.48 11.63 13.76
CA VAL A 79 7.54 12.33 14.51
C VAL A 79 7.30 13.84 14.59
N GLN A 80 6.49 14.42 13.69
CA GLN A 80 6.16 15.85 13.73
C GLN A 80 5.04 16.23 14.69
N TYR A 81 4.26 15.27 15.18
CA TYR A 81 3.19 15.56 16.13
C TYR A 81 3.75 15.82 17.52
N PRO A 82 3.18 16.77 18.28
CA PRO A 82 3.51 16.94 19.69
C PRO A 82 3.29 15.65 20.49
N VAL A 83 4.16 15.39 21.47
CA VAL A 83 4.13 14.17 22.31
C VAL A 83 2.78 13.96 23.01
N GLY A 84 2.08 15.04 23.36
CA GLY A 84 0.77 15.01 24.01
C GLY A 84 -0.43 14.73 23.07
N THR A 85 -0.21 14.46 21.79
CA THR A 85 -1.30 14.22 20.85
C THR A 85 -2.02 12.91 21.18
N SER A 86 -3.35 12.97 21.32
CA SER A 86 -4.16 11.79 21.65
C SER A 86 -4.03 10.67 20.61
N LYS A 87 -3.72 9.44 21.08
CA LYS A 87 -3.59 8.25 20.23
C LYS A 87 -4.86 7.95 19.44
N THR A 88 -6.03 8.09 20.07
CA THR A 88 -7.33 7.88 19.42
C THR A 88 -7.57 8.89 18.32
N LYS A 89 -7.16 10.15 18.52
CA LYS A 89 -7.27 11.19 17.49
C LYS A 89 -6.40 10.86 16.28
N VAL A 90 -5.14 10.46 16.50
CA VAL A 90 -4.24 10.03 15.42
C VAL A 90 -4.83 8.82 14.68
N PHE A 91 -5.32 7.82 15.41
CA PHE A 91 -5.94 6.63 14.83
C PHE A 91 -7.15 6.98 13.95
N LEU A 92 -8.12 7.76 14.46
CA LEU A 92 -9.32 8.11 13.70
C LEU A 92 -8.99 8.98 12.47
N LEU A 93 -8.14 10.00 12.64
CA LEU A 93 -7.74 10.87 11.52
C LEU A 93 -7.03 10.08 10.42
N THR A 94 -6.15 9.16 10.79
CA THR A 94 -5.43 8.31 9.83
C THR A 94 -6.39 7.34 9.14
N THR A 95 -7.25 6.68 9.92
CA THR A 95 -8.22 5.71 9.39
C THR A 95 -9.15 6.37 8.39
N PHE A 96 -9.78 7.50 8.74
CA PHE A 96 -10.65 8.21 7.81
C PHE A 96 -9.88 8.88 6.65
N GLY A 97 -8.68 9.38 6.92
CA GLY A 97 -7.81 10.00 5.91
C GLY A 97 -7.35 9.03 4.82
N ILE A 98 -7.24 7.74 5.12
CA ILE A 98 -6.92 6.69 4.13
C ILE A 98 -8.20 6.09 3.54
N THR A 99 -9.18 5.78 4.40
CA THR A 99 -10.40 5.06 3.98
C THR A 99 -11.25 5.87 3.01
N ILE A 100 -11.51 7.16 3.30
CA ILE A 100 -12.42 7.97 2.47
C ILE A 100 -11.88 8.13 1.04
N PRO A 101 -10.62 8.56 0.82
CA PRO A 101 -10.08 8.69 -0.54
C PRO A 101 -10.01 7.34 -1.27
N THR A 102 -9.65 6.26 -0.57
CA THR A 102 -9.60 4.91 -1.16
C THR A 102 -10.98 4.47 -1.63
N CYS A 103 -12.03 4.67 -0.82
CA CYS A 103 -13.40 4.35 -1.20
C CYS A 103 -13.86 5.14 -2.43
N ILE A 104 -13.52 6.44 -2.53
CA ILE A 104 -13.87 7.28 -3.69
C ILE A 104 -13.25 6.71 -4.98
N GLY A 105 -11.98 6.30 -4.95
CA GLY A 105 -11.32 5.70 -6.11
C GLY A 105 -11.86 4.30 -6.45
N MET A 106 -12.11 3.47 -5.44
CA MET A 106 -12.62 2.10 -5.63
C MET A 106 -14.04 2.09 -6.20
N LEU A 107 -14.94 2.92 -5.65
CA LEU A 107 -16.30 3.04 -6.16
C LEU A 107 -16.32 3.56 -7.61
N MET A 108 -15.41 4.47 -7.96
CA MET A 108 -15.24 4.92 -9.34
C MET A 108 -14.83 3.76 -10.25
N GLY A 109 -13.85 2.96 -9.81
CA GLY A 109 -13.43 1.75 -10.52
C GLY A 109 -14.58 0.77 -10.73
N CYS A 110 -15.42 0.55 -9.72
CA CYS A 110 -16.63 -0.28 -9.84
C CYS A 110 -17.65 0.30 -10.83
N CYS A 111 -17.91 1.61 -10.76
CA CYS A 111 -18.81 2.28 -11.71
C CYS A 111 -18.32 2.12 -13.14
N VAL A 112 -17.04 2.41 -13.40
CA VAL A 112 -16.42 2.25 -14.73
C VAL A 112 -16.36 0.79 -15.16
N GLY A 113 -16.09 -0.15 -14.25
CA GLY A 113 -16.10 -1.58 -14.55
C GLY A 113 -17.49 -2.09 -14.97
N SER A 114 -18.56 -1.58 -14.35
CA SER A 114 -19.93 -1.97 -14.69
C SER A 114 -20.35 -1.57 -16.11
N THR A 115 -19.73 -0.54 -16.68
CA THR A 115 -20.06 -0.05 -18.02
C THR A 115 -19.35 -0.82 -19.13
N MET A 116 -18.33 -1.62 -18.81
CA MET A 116 -17.55 -2.39 -19.79
C MET A 116 -18.39 -3.44 -20.53
N GLY A 117 -19.42 -3.99 -19.87
CA GLY A 117 -20.36 -4.91 -20.52
C GLY A 117 -21.42 -4.22 -21.41
N ILE A 118 -21.50 -2.89 -21.36
CA ILE A 118 -22.54 -2.09 -22.03
C ILE A 118 -21.93 -1.29 -23.19
N ASN A 119 -20.76 -0.68 -22.97
CA ASN A 119 -20.08 0.16 -23.94
C ASN A 119 -18.81 -0.53 -24.44
N THR A 120 -18.89 -1.13 -25.63
CA THR A 120 -17.78 -1.85 -26.26
C THR A 120 -16.60 -0.93 -26.57
N GLU A 121 -16.82 0.35 -26.89
CA GLU A 121 -15.73 1.32 -27.13
C GLU A 121 -14.87 1.50 -25.87
N TRP A 122 -15.49 1.54 -24.68
CA TRP A 122 -14.78 1.71 -23.42
C TRP A 122 -14.03 0.44 -23.02
N ALA A 123 -14.64 -0.73 -23.23
CA ALA A 123 -13.96 -2.01 -23.01
C ALA A 123 -12.75 -2.17 -23.93
N ASP A 124 -12.92 -1.93 -25.24
CA ASP A 124 -11.84 -2.01 -26.22
C ASP A 124 -10.70 -1.02 -25.90
N THR A 125 -11.04 0.20 -25.49
CA THR A 125 -10.04 1.21 -25.08
C THR A 125 -9.28 0.76 -23.83
N TYR A 126 -9.96 0.15 -22.85
CA TYR A 126 -9.30 -0.35 -21.64
C TYR A 126 -8.30 -1.46 -21.97
N ASP A 127 -8.68 -2.41 -22.83
CA ASP A 127 -7.86 -3.56 -23.20
C ASP A 127 -6.68 -3.18 -24.12
N SER A 128 -6.88 -2.25 -25.05
CA SER A 128 -5.88 -1.86 -26.03
C SER A 128 -4.94 -0.73 -25.57
N ASP A 129 -5.50 0.31 -24.94
CA ASP A 129 -4.80 1.57 -24.66
C ASP A 129 -4.66 1.87 -23.16
N GLY A 130 -5.35 1.10 -22.30
CA GLY A 130 -5.24 1.16 -20.85
C GLY A 130 -6.02 2.30 -20.17
N VAL A 131 -5.88 2.36 -18.84
CA VAL A 131 -6.70 3.22 -17.96
C VAL A 131 -6.59 4.71 -18.28
N GLY A 132 -5.40 5.21 -18.63
CA GLY A 132 -5.21 6.63 -18.93
C GLY A 132 -6.02 7.08 -20.14
N GLN A 133 -6.10 6.22 -21.15
CA GLN A 133 -6.81 6.49 -22.38
C GLN A 133 -8.31 6.29 -22.23
N LEU A 134 -8.71 5.30 -21.45
CA LEU A 134 -10.08 5.14 -21.01
C LEU A 134 -10.63 6.41 -20.33
N ILE A 135 -9.88 7.01 -19.41
CA ILE A 135 -10.28 8.27 -18.75
C ILE A 135 -10.44 9.40 -19.79
N GLN A 136 -9.59 9.43 -20.82
CA GLN A 136 -9.71 10.42 -21.89
C GLN A 136 -10.98 10.23 -22.74
N THR A 137 -11.38 8.98 -22.95
CA THR A 137 -12.57 8.61 -23.72
C THR A 137 -13.86 8.87 -22.94
N ILE A 138 -13.83 8.63 -21.62
CA ILE A 138 -14.98 8.86 -20.72
C ILE A 138 -15.26 10.37 -20.56
N LEU A 139 -14.21 11.20 -20.43
CA LEU A 139 -14.38 12.62 -20.13
C LEU A 139 -14.70 13.46 -21.38
N TYR A 140 -15.75 14.26 -21.30
CA TYR A 140 -16.13 15.22 -22.33
C TYR A 140 -16.06 16.67 -21.79
N PRO A 141 -15.73 17.69 -22.61
CA PRO A 141 -15.19 17.63 -23.97
C PRO A 141 -13.70 17.22 -24.01
N ARG A 142 -13.26 16.59 -25.11
CA ARG A 142 -11.92 15.97 -25.26
C ARG A 142 -10.73 16.90 -24.95
N GLY A 143 -10.86 18.21 -25.20
CA GLY A 143 -9.83 19.20 -24.84
C GLY A 143 -9.68 19.39 -23.33
N PHE A 144 -10.80 19.38 -22.61
CA PHE A 144 -10.86 19.45 -21.15
C PHE A 144 -10.38 18.14 -20.51
N ALA A 145 -10.72 16.99 -21.10
CA ALA A 145 -10.23 15.68 -20.65
C ALA A 145 -8.69 15.60 -20.59
N LYS A 146 -8.00 16.10 -21.62
CA LYS A 146 -6.52 16.17 -21.63
C LYS A 146 -5.98 17.03 -20.49
N PHE A 147 -6.62 18.16 -20.22
CA PHE A 147 -6.24 19.04 -19.12
C PHE A 147 -6.43 18.36 -17.75
N LEU A 148 -7.58 17.70 -17.53
CA LEU A 148 -7.83 16.95 -16.29
C LEU A 148 -6.86 15.79 -16.11
N LEU A 149 -6.53 15.07 -17.18
CA LEU A 149 -5.52 14.01 -17.16
C LEU A 149 -4.14 14.52 -16.77
N VAL A 150 -3.73 15.68 -17.29
CA VAL A 150 -2.47 16.30 -16.88
C VAL A 150 -2.48 16.59 -15.38
N ILE A 151 -3.56 17.17 -14.85
CA ILE A 151 -3.69 17.43 -13.41
C ILE A 151 -3.65 16.11 -12.62
N LEU A 152 -4.36 15.07 -13.08
CA LEU A 152 -4.38 13.77 -12.42
C LEU A 152 -2.97 13.14 -12.39
N VAL A 153 -2.20 13.25 -13.47
CA VAL A 153 -0.80 12.78 -13.51
C VAL A 153 0.09 13.58 -12.53
N LEU A 154 -0.17 14.88 -12.36
CA LEU A 154 0.55 15.70 -11.38
C LEU A 154 0.30 15.25 -9.93
N SER A 155 -0.82 14.57 -9.62
CA SER A 155 -1.06 13.98 -8.28
C SER A 155 0.03 12.99 -7.88
N GLY A 156 0.57 12.26 -8.87
CA GLY A 156 1.67 11.31 -8.65
C GLY A 156 2.93 11.98 -8.14
N ILE A 157 3.13 13.29 -8.39
CA ILE A 157 4.33 14.00 -7.92
C ILE A 157 4.37 14.04 -6.39
N GLY A 158 3.27 14.42 -5.75
CA GLY A 158 3.18 14.52 -4.28
C GLY A 158 3.47 13.18 -3.61
N MET A 159 2.77 12.14 -4.07
CA MET A 159 2.95 10.75 -3.63
C MET A 159 4.39 10.27 -3.81
N ASN A 160 5.00 10.53 -4.97
CA ASN A 160 6.39 10.13 -5.21
C ASN A 160 7.39 10.92 -4.34
N CYS A 161 7.12 12.18 -4.02
CA CYS A 161 7.97 12.94 -3.08
C CYS A 161 8.01 12.26 -1.71
N ILE A 162 6.84 11.89 -1.20
CA ILE A 162 6.63 11.22 0.08
C ILE A 162 7.35 9.85 0.08
N ALA A 163 7.17 9.06 -0.98
CA ALA A 163 7.80 7.74 -1.11
C ALA A 163 9.34 7.82 -1.19
N ILE A 164 9.89 8.72 -2.03
CA ILE A 164 11.34 8.90 -2.16
C ILE A 164 11.92 9.42 -0.84
N TYR A 165 11.20 10.32 -0.14
CA TYR A 165 11.59 10.83 1.16
C TYR A 165 11.77 9.70 2.17
N SER A 166 10.76 8.83 2.33
CA SER A 166 10.80 7.72 3.28
C SER A 166 11.83 6.66 2.88
N ALA A 167 11.91 6.30 1.60
CA ALA A 167 12.92 5.35 1.12
C ALA A 167 14.35 5.80 1.44
N ALA A 168 14.67 7.08 1.21
CA ALA A 168 15.99 7.62 1.55
C ALA A 168 16.27 7.57 3.06
N LEU A 169 15.24 7.80 3.90
CA LEU A 169 15.38 7.71 5.35
C LEU A 169 15.60 6.26 5.80
N SER A 170 14.86 5.30 5.24
CA SER A 170 15.03 3.87 5.52
C SER A 170 16.44 3.40 5.18
N ILE A 171 17.02 3.83 4.05
CA ILE A 171 18.40 3.48 3.67
C ILE A 171 19.41 4.03 4.70
N GLN A 172 19.23 5.26 5.17
CA GLN A 172 20.11 5.85 6.19
C GLN A 172 20.01 5.13 7.54
N GLN A 173 18.84 4.59 7.88
CA GLN A 173 18.60 3.84 9.12
C GLN A 173 19.06 2.38 9.04
N PHE A 174 19.21 1.82 7.83
CA PHE A 174 19.56 0.42 7.64
C PHE A 174 20.93 0.06 8.23
N ALA A 175 21.95 0.92 8.04
CA ALA A 175 23.29 0.65 8.57
C ALA A 175 24.03 1.93 8.95
N ARG A 176 24.85 1.85 10.01
CA ARG A 176 25.70 2.94 10.50
C ARG A 176 26.54 3.65 9.43
N PRO A 177 27.22 2.95 8.48
CA PRO A 177 27.97 3.64 7.43
C PRO A 177 27.07 4.42 6.45
N LEU A 178 25.84 3.96 6.20
CA LEU A 178 24.92 4.60 5.25
C LEU A 178 24.37 5.93 5.79
N LYS A 179 24.34 6.09 7.12
CA LYS A 179 24.02 7.36 7.79
C LYS A 179 25.04 8.47 7.49
N ALA A 180 26.30 8.13 7.24
CA ALA A 180 27.34 9.13 6.96
C ALA A 180 27.13 9.83 5.61
N VAL A 181 26.45 9.17 4.67
CA VAL A 181 26.16 9.71 3.35
C VAL A 181 24.98 10.71 3.45
N PRO A 182 25.13 11.93 2.91
CA PRO A 182 24.06 12.91 2.90
C PRO A 182 22.81 12.38 2.21
N ARG A 183 21.66 12.71 2.78
CA ARG A 183 20.35 12.22 2.32
C ARG A 183 20.08 12.46 0.84
N PHE A 184 20.50 13.61 0.32
CA PHE A 184 20.35 13.99 -1.10
C PHE A 184 20.83 12.88 -2.05
N PHE A 185 21.94 12.22 -1.71
CA PHE A 185 22.51 11.16 -2.53
C PHE A 185 21.58 9.94 -2.57
N TRP A 186 21.05 9.51 -1.42
CA TRP A 186 20.09 8.40 -1.36
C TRP A 186 18.79 8.72 -2.10
N THR A 187 18.28 9.94 -1.97
CA THR A 187 17.13 10.43 -2.75
C THR A 187 17.39 10.29 -4.26
N LEU A 188 18.58 10.65 -4.74
CA LEU A 188 18.95 10.53 -6.15
C LEU A 188 19.03 9.06 -6.60
N VAL A 189 19.65 8.19 -5.81
CA VAL A 189 19.76 6.75 -6.11
C VAL A 189 18.37 6.12 -6.20
N VAL A 190 17.49 6.38 -5.23
CA VAL A 190 16.10 5.90 -5.25
C VAL A 190 15.35 6.44 -6.48
N PHE A 191 15.51 7.72 -6.79
CA PHE A 191 14.87 8.33 -7.95
C PHE A 191 15.33 7.68 -9.28
N ILE A 192 16.62 7.43 -9.45
CA ILE A 192 17.15 6.71 -10.63
C ILE A 192 16.58 5.29 -10.69
N GLY A 193 16.54 4.58 -9.56
CA GLY A 193 15.95 3.23 -9.49
C GLY A 193 14.48 3.21 -9.94
N ILE A 194 13.67 4.14 -9.41
CA ILE A 194 12.26 4.27 -9.80
C ILE A 194 12.12 4.59 -11.29
N LEU A 195 12.97 5.46 -11.85
CA LEU A 195 12.96 5.77 -13.29
C LEU A 195 13.29 4.53 -14.14
N LEU A 196 14.33 3.78 -13.78
CA LEU A 196 14.72 2.58 -14.52
C LEU A 196 13.62 1.52 -14.49
N ILE A 197 13.02 1.27 -13.31
CA ILE A 197 11.91 0.34 -13.16
C ILE A 197 10.69 0.84 -13.94
N GLY A 198 10.38 2.14 -13.91
CA GLY A 198 9.27 2.73 -14.65
C GLY A 198 9.45 2.58 -16.18
N ILE A 199 10.66 2.76 -16.69
CA ILE A 199 10.97 2.57 -18.11
C ILE A 199 10.82 1.09 -18.50
N ALA A 200 11.32 0.17 -17.67
CA ALA A 200 11.23 -1.27 -17.93
C ALA A 200 9.79 -1.80 -17.83
N GLY A 201 9.02 -1.32 -16.86
CA GLY A 201 7.65 -1.76 -16.57
C GLY A 201 6.56 -1.10 -17.42
N ARG A 202 6.90 -0.12 -18.27
CA ARG A 202 5.91 0.72 -18.99
C ARG A 202 4.91 -0.08 -19.82
N ASN A 203 5.31 -1.24 -20.35
CA ASN A 203 4.49 -2.07 -21.24
C ASN A 203 3.60 -3.07 -20.48
N HIS A 204 3.81 -3.25 -19.16
CA HIS A 204 3.08 -4.23 -18.32
C HIS A 204 2.62 -3.62 -17.00
N LEU A 205 2.33 -2.31 -17.00
CA LEU A 205 2.12 -1.51 -15.80
C LEU A 205 1.04 -2.08 -14.88
N LEU A 206 -0.12 -2.43 -15.45
CA LEU A 206 -1.29 -2.89 -14.70
C LEU A 206 -1.02 -4.23 -13.99
N VAL A 207 -0.47 -5.19 -14.72
CA VAL A 207 -0.04 -6.50 -14.18
C VAL A 207 1.00 -6.31 -13.07
N VAL A 208 2.03 -5.49 -13.30
CA VAL A 208 3.05 -5.23 -12.28
C VAL A 208 2.43 -4.60 -11.03
N LEU A 209 1.53 -3.64 -11.20
CA LEU A 209 0.89 -2.92 -10.11
C LEU A 209 0.02 -3.84 -9.25
N GLU A 210 -0.84 -4.66 -9.86
CA GLU A 210 -1.72 -5.59 -9.12
C GLU A 210 -0.92 -6.61 -8.31
N ASN A 211 0.05 -7.29 -8.92
CA ASN A 211 0.88 -8.26 -8.19
C ASN A 211 1.67 -7.55 -7.06
N PHE A 212 2.18 -6.34 -7.32
CA PHE A 212 2.94 -5.61 -6.33
C PHE A 212 2.09 -5.16 -5.14
N LEU A 213 0.86 -4.70 -5.38
CA LEU A 213 -0.07 -4.31 -4.31
C LEU A 213 -0.43 -5.50 -3.41
N ALA A 214 -0.68 -6.68 -4.00
CA ALA A 214 -0.93 -7.90 -3.22
C ALA A 214 0.29 -8.28 -2.36
N LEU A 215 1.48 -8.28 -2.96
CA LEU A 215 2.75 -8.55 -2.26
C LEU A 215 3.00 -7.55 -1.11
N LEU A 216 2.68 -6.26 -1.32
CA LEU A 216 2.76 -5.24 -0.28
C LEU A 216 1.86 -5.55 0.91
N GLY A 217 0.66 -6.07 0.68
CA GLY A 217 -0.24 -6.51 1.74
C GLY A 217 0.36 -7.64 2.58
N TYR A 218 0.93 -8.65 1.93
CA TYR A 218 1.43 -9.85 2.59
C TYR A 218 2.53 -9.56 3.61
N TRP A 219 3.61 -8.89 3.17
CA TRP A 219 4.73 -8.62 4.06
C TRP A 219 4.33 -7.65 5.16
N ASN A 220 3.48 -6.66 4.83
CA ASN A 220 3.07 -5.66 5.77
C ASN A 220 2.09 -6.23 6.82
N THR A 221 1.32 -7.26 6.47
CA THR A 221 0.52 -8.02 7.44
C THR A 221 1.43 -8.70 8.48
N ALA A 222 2.48 -9.38 8.02
CA ALA A 222 3.45 -10.02 8.92
C ALA A 222 4.17 -8.98 9.80
N PHE A 223 4.60 -7.87 9.20
CA PHE A 223 5.21 -6.75 9.91
C PHE A 223 4.28 -6.17 10.99
N PHE A 224 3.03 -5.90 10.64
CA PHE A 224 2.01 -5.43 11.58
C PHE A 224 1.80 -6.42 12.72
N ALA A 225 1.64 -7.71 12.42
CA ALA A 225 1.40 -8.74 13.42
C ALA A 225 2.54 -8.82 14.45
N ILE A 226 3.80 -8.78 13.99
CA ILE A 226 4.99 -8.79 14.85
C ILE A 226 5.01 -7.56 15.77
N LEU A 227 4.85 -6.36 15.21
CA LEU A 227 4.87 -5.13 16.00
C LEU A 227 3.70 -5.04 16.98
N PHE A 228 2.51 -5.46 16.54
CA PHE A 228 1.31 -5.47 17.36
C PHE A 228 1.48 -6.40 18.57
N LEU A 229 1.97 -7.63 18.35
CA LEU A 229 2.23 -8.58 19.42
C LEU A 229 3.36 -8.11 20.34
N GLU A 230 4.45 -7.57 19.80
CA GLU A 230 5.54 -7.02 20.63
C GLU A 230 5.01 -5.90 21.54
N HIS A 231 4.22 -4.97 20.99
CA HIS A 231 3.69 -3.84 21.74
C HIS A 231 2.66 -4.25 22.79
N TYR A 232 1.63 -5.02 22.42
CA TYR A 232 0.51 -5.32 23.31
C TYR A 232 0.74 -6.54 24.19
N LEU A 233 1.28 -7.64 23.65
CA LEU A 233 1.43 -8.89 24.40
C LEU A 233 2.71 -8.89 25.25
N PHE A 234 3.87 -8.52 24.67
CA PHE A 234 5.15 -8.63 25.37
C PHE A 234 5.53 -7.37 26.17
N ARG A 235 5.07 -6.19 25.71
CA ARG A 235 5.34 -4.89 26.35
C ARG A 235 4.11 -4.23 26.98
N GLY A 236 2.99 -4.96 27.10
CA GLY A 236 1.82 -4.52 27.87
C GLY A 236 1.15 -3.23 27.38
N GLY A 237 1.32 -2.86 26.10
CA GLY A 237 0.68 -1.70 25.48
C GLY A 237 1.19 -0.33 25.94
N SER A 238 2.31 -0.29 26.70
CA SER A 238 2.86 0.96 27.23
C SER A 238 4.13 1.37 26.49
N LEU A 239 4.18 2.63 26.05
CA LEU A 239 5.38 3.25 25.48
C LEU A 239 6.50 3.41 26.52
N ALA A 240 6.17 3.42 27.82
CA ALA A 240 7.18 3.47 28.88
C ALA A 240 8.05 2.20 28.95
N ASN A 241 7.58 1.09 28.38
CA ASN A 241 8.34 -0.16 28.29
C ASN A 241 9.30 -0.20 27.09
N TYR A 242 9.50 0.95 26.42
CA TYR A 242 10.50 1.12 25.37
C TYR A 242 11.63 2.01 25.91
N ASP A 243 12.86 1.50 25.85
CA ASP A 243 14.05 2.29 26.16
C ASP A 243 14.40 3.16 24.93
N LEU A 244 13.92 4.40 24.96
CA LEU A 244 14.14 5.37 23.89
C LEU A 244 15.59 5.84 23.79
N GLU A 245 16.38 5.72 24.86
CA GLU A 245 17.80 6.12 24.83
C GLU A 245 18.68 5.01 24.24
N ALA A 246 18.24 3.75 24.36
CA ALA A 246 18.93 2.59 23.84
C ALA A 246 18.67 2.26 22.36
N TRP A 247 17.86 3.04 21.65
CA TRP A 247 17.41 2.74 20.28
C TRP A 247 18.54 2.45 19.28
N ASN A 248 19.75 2.99 19.49
CA ASN A 248 20.92 2.79 18.62
C ASN A 248 22.02 1.92 19.28
N THR A 249 21.66 1.18 20.33
CA THR A 249 22.58 0.32 21.11
C THR A 249 22.22 -1.15 20.93
N PRO A 250 22.88 -1.90 20.01
CA PRO A 250 22.55 -3.29 19.71
C PRO A 250 22.56 -4.24 20.91
N SER A 251 23.39 -3.96 21.93
CA SER A 251 23.47 -4.76 23.16
C SER A 251 22.26 -4.60 24.09
N LYS A 252 21.42 -3.58 23.88
CA LYS A 252 20.21 -3.33 24.66
C LYS A 252 18.92 -3.64 23.91
N MET A 253 19.01 -3.92 22.60
CA MET A 253 17.87 -4.30 21.78
C MET A 253 17.64 -5.82 21.79
N PRO A 254 16.41 -6.29 21.54
CA PRO A 254 16.16 -7.70 21.22
C PRO A 254 17.02 -8.15 20.04
N ILE A 255 17.43 -9.42 20.03
CA ILE A 255 18.26 -9.96 18.96
C ILE A 255 17.47 -10.04 17.64
N GLY A 256 16.15 -10.18 17.72
CA GLY A 256 15.26 -10.12 16.56
C GLY A 256 15.18 -11.44 15.78
N ILE A 257 15.73 -12.53 16.32
CA ILE A 257 15.64 -13.86 15.69
C ILE A 257 14.19 -14.35 15.71
N ALA A 258 13.47 -14.12 16.81
CA ALA A 258 12.05 -14.45 16.89
C ALA A 258 11.23 -13.69 15.84
N GLY A 259 11.49 -12.38 15.68
CA GLY A 259 10.83 -11.53 14.68
C GLY A 259 11.15 -11.96 13.25
N LEU A 260 12.43 -12.16 12.93
CA LEU A 260 12.86 -12.59 11.60
C LEU A 260 12.28 -13.96 11.23
N THR A 261 12.33 -14.92 12.15
CA THR A 261 11.82 -16.28 11.90
C THR A 261 10.31 -16.25 11.72
N ALA A 262 9.57 -15.51 12.56
CA ALA A 262 8.13 -15.36 12.41
C ALA A 262 7.76 -14.66 11.09
N PHE A 263 8.53 -13.65 10.68
CA PHE A 263 8.35 -12.98 9.39
C PHE A 263 8.54 -13.96 8.22
N VAL A 264 9.63 -14.75 8.22
CA VAL A 264 9.88 -15.74 7.17
C VAL A 264 8.77 -16.80 7.12
N LEU A 265 8.30 -17.29 8.27
CA LEU A 265 7.16 -18.22 8.33
C LEU A 265 5.85 -17.57 7.84
N GLY A 266 5.66 -16.28 8.13
CA GLY A 266 4.58 -15.48 7.54
C GLY A 266 4.63 -15.50 6.02
N ILE A 267 5.80 -15.21 5.43
CA ILE A 267 6.01 -15.25 3.97
C ILE A 267 5.74 -16.64 3.38
N VAL A 268 6.12 -17.72 4.08
CA VAL A 268 5.74 -19.08 3.67
C VAL A 268 4.22 -19.22 3.62
N GLY A 269 3.50 -18.73 4.64
CA GLY A 269 2.04 -18.67 4.63
C GLY A 269 1.48 -17.92 3.42
N CYS A 270 2.06 -16.76 3.09
CA CYS A 270 1.68 -15.98 1.90
C CYS A 270 1.83 -16.79 0.62
N ILE A 271 2.98 -17.45 0.42
CA ILE A 271 3.27 -18.27 -0.76
C ILE A 271 2.30 -19.45 -0.88
N LEU A 272 1.75 -19.95 0.21
CA LEU A 272 0.74 -21.02 0.15
C LEU A 272 -0.63 -20.51 -0.30
N GLY A 273 -0.95 -19.24 -0.07
CA GLY A 273 -2.28 -18.63 -0.27
C GLY A 273 -2.39 -17.52 -1.31
N MET A 274 -1.30 -17.09 -1.93
CA MET A 274 -1.32 -15.99 -2.91
C MET A 274 -1.85 -16.45 -4.27
N VAL A 275 -2.57 -15.57 -4.96
CA VAL A 275 -2.97 -15.73 -6.36
C VAL A 275 -2.31 -14.61 -7.15
N GLN A 276 -1.22 -14.94 -7.84
CA GLN A 276 -0.42 -13.99 -8.62
C GLN A 276 -0.34 -14.48 -10.06
N THR A 277 -0.12 -13.55 -10.98
CA THR A 277 -0.03 -13.87 -12.42
C THR A 277 1.02 -14.92 -12.78
N TRP A 278 2.08 -15.03 -11.98
CA TRP A 278 3.18 -15.97 -12.17
C TRP A 278 3.09 -17.22 -11.27
N TYR A 279 2.21 -17.22 -10.27
CA TYR A 279 2.09 -18.33 -9.33
C TYR A 279 0.77 -18.29 -8.55
N VAL A 280 0.13 -19.45 -8.44
CA VAL A 280 -1.05 -19.68 -7.61
C VAL A 280 -0.70 -20.66 -6.49
N GLY A 281 -0.93 -20.25 -5.24
CA GLY A 281 -0.64 -21.02 -4.05
C GLY A 281 -1.41 -22.33 -3.97
N VAL A 282 -0.79 -23.37 -3.40
CA VAL A 282 -1.39 -24.71 -3.29
C VAL A 282 -2.71 -24.70 -2.50
N ILE A 283 -2.84 -23.79 -1.52
CA ILE A 283 -4.08 -23.63 -0.76
C ILE A 283 -5.08 -22.77 -1.56
N ALA A 284 -4.60 -21.71 -2.21
CA ALA A 284 -5.42 -20.80 -3.02
C ALA A 284 -6.12 -21.51 -4.18
N LYS A 285 -5.45 -22.49 -4.82
CA LYS A 285 -6.00 -23.31 -5.92
C LYS A 285 -7.25 -24.10 -5.55
N ASN A 286 -7.49 -24.32 -4.26
CA ASN A 286 -8.66 -25.08 -3.81
C ASN A 286 -9.92 -24.19 -3.68
N ILE A 287 -9.81 -22.88 -3.97
CA ILE A 287 -10.90 -21.91 -3.83
C ILE A 287 -11.37 -21.47 -5.23
N GLY A 288 -12.32 -22.21 -5.80
CA GLY A 288 -12.85 -21.94 -7.13
C GLY A 288 -11.87 -22.28 -8.25
N ASP A 289 -12.27 -21.96 -9.49
CA ASP A 289 -11.49 -22.32 -10.68
C ASP A 289 -10.27 -21.40 -10.89
N ASP A 290 -10.41 -20.11 -10.56
CA ASP A 290 -9.36 -19.09 -10.72
C ASP A 290 -8.46 -18.95 -9.48
N GLY A 291 -8.81 -19.63 -8.38
CA GLY A 291 -8.18 -19.49 -7.08
C GLY A 291 -8.65 -18.27 -6.29
N GLY A 292 -8.53 -18.34 -4.97
CA GLY A 292 -8.85 -17.24 -4.05
C GLY A 292 -7.64 -16.75 -3.29
N ASP A 293 -7.31 -15.46 -3.41
CA ASP A 293 -6.16 -14.90 -2.71
C ASP A 293 -6.43 -14.78 -1.21
N ILE A 294 -5.79 -15.65 -0.44
CA ILE A 294 -5.81 -15.66 1.02
C ILE A 294 -4.42 -15.45 1.61
N GLY A 295 -3.50 -14.88 0.81
CA GLY A 295 -2.11 -14.70 1.20
C GLY A 295 -1.97 -13.86 2.47
N ASN A 296 -2.77 -12.79 2.61
CA ASN A 296 -2.76 -11.91 3.79
C ASN A 296 -3.19 -12.66 5.06
N GLN A 297 -4.26 -13.45 4.97
CA GLN A 297 -4.83 -14.19 6.10
C GLN A 297 -3.86 -15.26 6.57
N LEU A 298 -3.22 -15.99 5.64
CA LEU A 298 -2.18 -16.95 5.99
C LEU A 298 -0.92 -16.28 6.53
N ALA A 299 -0.51 -15.13 5.98
CA ALA A 299 0.57 -14.31 6.53
C ALA A 299 0.34 -14.01 8.00
N LEU A 300 -0.87 -13.53 8.33
CA LEU A 300 -1.27 -13.20 9.69
C LEU A 300 -1.20 -14.43 10.60
N VAL A 301 -1.88 -15.51 10.22
CA VAL A 301 -1.98 -16.72 11.05
C VAL A 301 -0.61 -17.33 11.32
N PHE A 302 0.22 -17.52 10.27
CA PHE A 302 1.54 -18.10 10.41
C PHE A 302 2.46 -17.21 11.25
N THR A 303 2.42 -15.90 11.02
CA THR A 303 3.24 -14.96 11.79
C THR A 303 2.83 -14.94 13.26
N VAL A 304 1.54 -14.87 13.58
CA VAL A 304 1.04 -14.86 14.96
C VAL A 304 1.37 -16.18 15.67
N ALA A 305 1.10 -17.31 15.02
CA ALA A 305 1.36 -18.64 15.57
C ALA A 305 2.85 -18.87 15.83
N ALA A 306 3.73 -18.32 15.00
CA ALA A 306 5.18 -18.43 15.17
C ALA A 306 5.73 -17.41 16.19
N TYR A 307 5.31 -16.15 16.14
CA TYR A 307 5.92 -15.07 16.92
C TYR A 307 5.70 -15.25 18.43
N ILE A 308 4.49 -15.65 18.84
CA ILE A 308 4.15 -15.83 20.27
C ILE A 308 5.10 -16.83 20.97
N PRO A 309 5.25 -18.09 20.51
CA PRO A 309 6.15 -19.02 21.16
C PRO A 309 7.63 -18.63 21.00
N LEU A 310 8.05 -18.19 19.81
CA LEU A 310 9.45 -17.83 19.56
C LEU A 310 9.92 -16.67 20.42
N ARG A 311 9.10 -15.61 20.55
CA ARG A 311 9.43 -14.45 21.38
C ARG A 311 9.41 -14.79 22.87
N SER A 312 8.52 -15.68 23.30
CA SER A 312 8.51 -16.20 24.67
C SER A 312 9.81 -16.97 25.00
N LEU A 313 10.30 -17.79 24.06
CA LEU A 313 11.58 -18.50 24.19
C LEU A 313 12.77 -17.52 24.19
N GLU A 314 12.79 -16.55 23.27
CA GLU A 314 13.84 -15.52 23.19
C GLU A 314 13.99 -14.77 24.52
N ARG A 315 12.86 -14.33 25.11
CA ARG A 315 12.86 -13.68 26.43
C ARG A 315 13.35 -14.60 27.54
N ARG A 316 13.01 -15.90 27.51
CA ARG A 316 13.41 -16.86 28.55
C ARG A 316 14.90 -17.18 28.53
N TYR A 317 15.49 -17.35 27.35
CA TYR A 317 16.89 -17.77 27.22
C TYR A 317 17.88 -16.60 27.10
N ILE A 318 17.46 -15.48 26.52
CA ILE A 318 18.34 -14.34 26.20
C ILE A 318 18.10 -13.18 27.18
N GLY A 319 16.93 -13.15 27.84
CA GLY A 319 16.57 -12.13 28.83
C GLY A 319 16.12 -10.79 28.23
N ARG A 320 16.02 -10.67 26.90
CA ARG A 320 15.64 -9.45 26.18
C ARG A 320 14.87 -9.73 24.89
#